data_AF-A0A972XGU3-F1
#
_entry.id   AF-A0A972XGU3-F1
#
_cell.length_a   1.000
_cell.length_b   1.000
_cell.length_c   1.000
_cell.angle_alpha   90.00
_cell.angle_beta   90.00
_cell.angle_gamma   90.00
#
_symmetry.space_group_name_H-M   'P 1'
#
loop_
_entity.id
_entity.type
_entity.pdbx_description
1 polymer ?
#
loop_
_entity_poly.entity_id
_entity_poly.type
_entity_poly.pdbx_seq_one_letter_code
_entity_poly.pdbx_strand_id
1 'polypeptide(L)'
;MTAERAINPNIFDVYADSSIVLPIVLANLMSDLLWRLSAAITPDPDPSPGFPPFLRGAQHIIDRHFTHLSPGKVAEINGTLDLETERALHGDDVITRATEVIVRNVRWRIDQGLFSADDPLLDLIAGGRFPAYAYANIDVLHACRRLAGGSSRPEGITSCLDETALLAALLMTKPTEGIDGICILATPTHYSVLGWQGLDGWWFYGKHELLDQAAYRARVEERFGGDPDLGIHDRIDGLDRIISRRGTLDLAARRSSIPRDEIARVAEAVGRFMGAIPPALQQAIDDGIEVHEPSTFDSLFAHCLELDSAEEVRHHIRAVAQADGPASSAAQEVLACYRLLDIADPGAYVAAARRGTATAAARSEVRGVADALSIARGISLGPSVLGDRDRIAMPDETLHLRTGTDRDRALLIHVLLETPQSPIQTLMLEDDSIVMGDDWCISATTLEQVEAPPSHLVRVRLSRPMREPARHHPHPNSRQNSQTATAPEREWEPELGPAATGAQDQ
;
A
#
# COMPACT_ATOMS: atom_id res chain seq x y z
N MET A 1 2.11 10.19 6.88
CA MET A 1 2.73 9.58 5.69
C MET A 1 3.10 10.69 4.70
N THR A 2 4.08 10.51 3.80
CA THR A 2 4.32 11.46 2.71
C THR A 2 3.44 11.09 1.51
N ALA A 3 2.82 12.08 0.85
CA ALA A 3 1.92 11.85 -0.29
C ALA A 3 2.58 11.04 -1.43
N GLU A 4 3.92 11.14 -1.58
CA GLU A 4 4.70 10.37 -2.55
C GLU A 4 4.52 8.85 -2.42
N ARG A 5 4.37 8.34 -1.18
CA ARG A 5 4.25 6.90 -0.92
C ARG A 5 2.85 6.38 -1.23
N ALA A 6 1.83 7.24 -1.23
CA ALA A 6 0.47 6.87 -1.60
C ALA A 6 0.26 6.74 -3.13
N ILE A 7 1.09 7.41 -3.95
CA ILE A 7 0.93 7.50 -5.41
C ILE A 7 1.30 6.19 -6.14
N ASN A 8 2.39 5.56 -5.72
CA ASN A 8 2.88 4.30 -6.29
C ASN A 8 3.67 3.50 -5.25
N PRO A 9 3.02 3.08 -4.13
CA PRO A 9 3.68 2.36 -3.06
C PRO A 9 4.27 1.04 -3.55
N ASN A 10 5.46 0.71 -3.05
CA ASN A 10 6.04 -0.62 -3.21
C ASN A 10 5.78 -1.50 -1.98
N ILE A 11 6.19 -2.76 -2.03
CA ILE A 11 6.06 -3.72 -0.91
C ILE A 11 6.65 -3.21 0.42
N PHE A 12 7.80 -2.54 0.38
CA PHE A 12 8.46 -2.07 1.59
C PHE A 12 7.83 -0.79 2.13
N ASP A 13 7.19 0.03 1.28
CA ASP A 13 6.37 1.13 1.74
C ASP A 13 5.21 0.64 2.58
N VAL A 14 4.44 -0.33 2.05
CA VAL A 14 3.28 -0.88 2.77
C VAL A 14 3.70 -1.65 4.01
N TYR A 15 4.85 -2.31 3.97
CA TYR A 15 5.39 -2.98 5.15
C TYR A 15 5.75 -1.99 6.26
N ALA A 16 6.42 -0.89 5.89
CA ALA A 16 6.80 0.17 6.81
C ALA A 16 5.59 0.96 7.34
N ASP A 17 4.58 1.18 6.51
CA ASP A 17 3.36 1.90 6.85
C ASP A 17 2.14 1.22 6.20
N SER A 18 1.53 0.29 6.94
CA SER A 18 0.40 -0.49 6.43
C SER A 18 -0.89 0.31 6.29
N SER A 19 -0.93 1.56 6.78
CA SER A 19 -2.07 2.43 6.56
C SER A 19 -2.25 2.80 5.08
N ILE A 20 -1.20 2.66 4.25
CA ILE A 20 -1.23 2.84 2.78
C ILE A 20 -2.27 1.96 2.08
N VAL A 21 -2.65 0.82 2.67
CA VAL A 21 -3.70 -0.04 2.09
C VAL A 21 -5.06 0.66 2.05
N LEU A 22 -5.34 1.52 3.03
CA LEU A 22 -6.60 2.24 3.17
C LEU A 22 -6.88 3.21 2.00
N PRO A 23 -5.97 4.11 1.61
CA PRO A 23 -6.19 4.95 0.44
C PRO A 23 -6.24 4.17 -0.86
N ILE A 24 -5.57 3.01 -0.98
CA ILE A 24 -5.71 2.15 -2.17
C ILE A 24 -7.15 1.63 -2.29
N VAL A 25 -7.75 1.14 -1.20
CA VAL A 25 -9.16 0.68 -1.20
C VAL A 25 -10.10 1.82 -1.60
N LEU A 26 -9.95 3.00 -1.00
CA LEU A 26 -10.80 4.15 -1.33
C LEU A 26 -10.57 4.69 -2.75
N ALA A 27 -9.33 4.67 -3.26
CA ALA A 27 -9.02 5.06 -4.63
C ALA A 27 -9.67 4.13 -5.67
N ASN A 28 -9.86 2.84 -5.33
CA ASN A 28 -10.63 1.93 -6.18
C ASN A 28 -12.09 2.35 -6.28
N LEU A 29 -12.72 2.81 -5.19
CA LEU A 29 -14.11 3.30 -5.20
C LEU A 29 -14.32 4.55 -6.07
N MET A 30 -13.26 5.31 -6.31
CA MET A 30 -13.30 6.47 -7.21
C MET A 30 -13.28 6.10 -8.69
N SER A 31 -13.07 4.83 -9.06
CA SER A 31 -12.98 4.38 -10.46
C SER A 31 -14.31 3.92 -11.03
N ASP A 32 -14.72 4.46 -12.18
CA ASP A 32 -15.92 4.01 -12.91
C ASP A 32 -15.80 2.52 -13.33
N LEU A 33 -14.58 2.02 -13.53
CA LEU A 33 -14.33 0.62 -13.85
C LEU A 33 -14.77 -0.31 -12.73
N LEU A 34 -14.48 0.03 -11.47
CA LEU A 34 -14.88 -0.77 -10.31
C LEU A 34 -16.42 -0.89 -10.25
N TRP A 35 -17.12 0.23 -10.38
CA TRP A 35 -18.59 0.25 -10.33
C TRP A 35 -19.22 -0.49 -11.50
N ARG A 36 -18.65 -0.40 -12.70
CA ARG A 36 -19.07 -1.20 -13.86
C ARG A 36 -18.90 -2.70 -13.62
N LEU A 37 -17.78 -3.12 -13.02
CA LEU A 37 -17.54 -4.53 -12.69
C LEU A 37 -18.45 -4.98 -11.54
N SER A 38 -18.68 -4.15 -10.54
CA SER A 38 -19.63 -4.41 -9.46
C SER A 38 -21.05 -4.62 -10.01
N ALA A 39 -21.51 -3.78 -10.93
CA ALA A 39 -22.82 -3.93 -11.55
C ALA A 39 -23.00 -5.27 -12.29
N ALA A 40 -21.91 -5.91 -12.72
CA ALA A 40 -21.93 -7.24 -13.35
C ALA A 40 -21.99 -8.40 -12.35
N ILE A 41 -21.80 -8.15 -11.05
CA ILE A 41 -21.90 -9.16 -9.99
C ILE A 41 -23.37 -9.55 -9.81
N THR A 42 -23.67 -10.81 -10.11
CA THR A 42 -24.97 -11.43 -9.83
C THR A 42 -24.95 -12.06 -8.43
N PRO A 43 -25.91 -11.75 -7.55
CA PRO A 43 -26.02 -12.40 -6.25
C PRO A 43 -26.24 -13.92 -6.39
N ASP A 44 -25.55 -14.69 -5.57
CA ASP A 44 -25.78 -16.11 -5.37
C ASP A 44 -27.14 -16.31 -4.67
N PRO A 45 -28.10 -17.04 -5.28
CA PRO A 45 -29.40 -17.28 -4.66
C PRO A 45 -29.35 -18.23 -3.47
N ASP A 46 -28.27 -19.01 -3.31
CA ASP A 46 -28.10 -19.97 -2.21
C ASP A 46 -26.67 -19.91 -1.65
N PRO A 47 -26.28 -18.78 -1.04
CA PRO A 47 -24.92 -18.60 -0.56
C PRO A 47 -24.63 -19.56 0.60
N SER A 48 -23.39 -20.07 0.65
CA SER A 48 -22.91 -20.84 1.79
C SER A 48 -23.09 -20.05 3.10
N PRO A 49 -23.37 -20.70 4.25
CA PRO A 49 -23.50 -20.01 5.53
C PRO A 49 -22.31 -19.08 5.80
N GLY A 50 -22.61 -17.83 6.18
CA GLY A 50 -21.62 -16.77 6.39
C GLY A 50 -21.15 -16.05 5.13
N PHE A 51 -21.51 -16.48 3.92
CA PHE A 51 -21.15 -15.77 2.69
C PHE A 51 -22.20 -14.72 2.35
N PRO A 52 -21.81 -13.45 2.17
CA PRO A 52 -22.67 -12.48 1.51
C PRO A 52 -23.03 -12.98 0.09
N PRO A 53 -24.27 -12.79 -0.38
CA PRO A 53 -24.72 -13.29 -1.69
C PRO A 53 -23.81 -12.86 -2.87
N PHE A 54 -23.15 -11.71 -2.77
CA PHE A 54 -22.30 -11.17 -3.84
C PHE A 54 -20.83 -11.59 -3.75
N LEU A 55 -20.39 -12.25 -2.67
CA LEU A 55 -18.96 -12.50 -2.40
C LEU A 55 -18.32 -13.39 -3.47
N ARG A 56 -18.95 -14.50 -3.85
CA ARG A 56 -18.43 -15.36 -4.93
C ARG A 56 -18.41 -14.65 -6.29
N GLY A 57 -19.39 -13.80 -6.55
CA GLY A 57 -19.40 -12.99 -7.77
C GLY A 57 -18.26 -11.96 -7.78
N ALA A 58 -17.95 -11.34 -6.63
CA ALA A 58 -16.80 -10.45 -6.50
C ALA A 58 -15.47 -11.20 -6.71
N GLN A 59 -15.30 -12.38 -6.11
CA GLN A 59 -14.17 -13.27 -6.39
C GLN A 59 -14.07 -13.60 -7.89
N HIS A 60 -15.17 -14.00 -8.52
CA HIS A 60 -15.19 -14.34 -9.94
C HIS A 60 -14.74 -13.18 -10.84
N ILE A 61 -15.14 -11.95 -10.50
CA ILE A 61 -14.65 -10.74 -11.19
C ILE A 61 -13.14 -10.63 -11.06
N ILE A 62 -12.57 -10.81 -9.86
CA ILE A 62 -11.12 -10.75 -9.66
C ILE A 62 -10.42 -11.83 -10.49
N ASP A 63 -10.86 -13.08 -10.38
CA ASP A 63 -10.27 -14.24 -11.05
C ASP A 63 -10.32 -14.14 -12.58
N ARG A 64 -11.41 -13.60 -13.10
CA ARG A 64 -11.61 -13.47 -14.55
C ARG A 64 -10.84 -12.29 -15.13
N HIS A 65 -10.77 -11.17 -14.41
CA HIS A 65 -10.24 -9.93 -14.94
C HIS A 65 -8.77 -9.73 -14.62
N PHE A 66 -8.21 -10.37 -13.61
CA PHE A 66 -6.85 -10.10 -13.15
C PHE A 66 -5.99 -11.37 -13.08
N THR A 67 -4.70 -11.21 -13.36
CA THR A 67 -3.71 -12.29 -13.21
C THR A 67 -2.72 -11.95 -12.11
N HIS A 68 -2.68 -12.82 -11.10
CA HIS A 68 -1.66 -12.79 -10.06
C HIS A 68 -0.28 -13.12 -10.63
N LEU A 69 0.69 -12.21 -10.49
CA LEU A 69 2.04 -12.47 -10.98
C LEU A 69 2.91 -13.24 -9.99
N SER A 70 3.76 -14.11 -10.54
CA SER A 70 4.88 -14.67 -9.81
C SER A 70 5.96 -13.61 -9.56
N PRO A 71 6.78 -13.75 -8.50
CA PRO A 71 7.89 -12.82 -8.22
C PRO A 71 8.83 -12.62 -9.42
N GLY A 72 9.16 -13.69 -10.15
CA GLY A 72 9.99 -13.60 -11.34
C GLY A 72 9.35 -12.78 -12.46
N LYS A 73 8.03 -12.91 -12.67
CA LYS A 73 7.31 -12.13 -13.68
C LYS A 73 7.19 -10.66 -13.29
N VAL A 74 7.03 -10.36 -11.99
CA VAL A 74 7.11 -8.99 -11.48
C VAL A 74 8.49 -8.40 -11.75
N ALA A 75 9.57 -9.14 -11.48
CA ALA A 75 10.93 -8.68 -11.75
C ALA A 75 11.20 -8.46 -13.26
N GLU A 76 10.60 -9.28 -14.12
CA GLU A 76 10.71 -9.13 -15.58
C GLU A 76 9.98 -7.87 -16.08
N ILE A 77 8.76 -7.62 -15.61
CA ILE A 77 7.93 -6.51 -16.10
C ILE A 77 8.30 -5.19 -15.44
N ASN A 78 8.42 -5.19 -14.11
CA ASN A 78 8.64 -3.99 -13.31
C ASN A 78 10.10 -3.82 -12.86
N GLY A 79 11.02 -4.71 -13.24
CA GLY A 79 12.39 -4.66 -12.75
C GLY A 79 12.51 -5.00 -11.25
N THR A 80 13.64 -4.61 -10.66
CA THR A 80 13.98 -4.96 -9.27
C THR A 80 14.31 -3.72 -8.44
N LEU A 81 13.81 -3.69 -7.21
CA LEU A 81 14.23 -2.77 -6.16
C LEU A 81 15.65 -3.10 -5.71
N ASP A 82 16.38 -2.07 -5.32
CA ASP A 82 17.69 -2.16 -4.68
C ASP A 82 17.51 -2.10 -3.16
N LEU A 83 17.81 -3.19 -2.46
CA LEU A 83 17.52 -3.28 -1.02
C LEU A 83 18.29 -2.24 -0.20
N GLU A 84 19.47 -1.80 -0.64
CA GLU A 84 20.23 -0.77 0.05
C GLU A 84 19.56 0.60 -0.04
N THR A 85 19.01 0.92 -1.21
CA THR A 85 18.18 2.10 -1.42
C THR A 85 16.94 2.06 -0.52
N GLU A 86 16.26 0.91 -0.42
CA GLU A 86 15.09 0.75 0.44
C GLU A 86 15.46 0.84 1.94
N ARG A 87 16.64 0.35 2.36
CA ARG A 87 17.15 0.54 3.74
C ARG A 87 17.39 2.01 4.07
N ALA A 88 17.97 2.75 3.14
CA ALA A 88 18.19 4.18 3.33
C ALA A 88 16.87 4.96 3.47
N LEU A 89 15.79 4.47 2.85
CA LEU A 89 14.46 5.09 2.90
C LEU A 89 13.64 4.67 4.13
N HIS A 90 13.73 3.41 4.56
CA HIS A 90 12.81 2.83 5.54
C HIS A 90 13.47 2.43 6.86
N GLY A 91 14.80 2.41 6.89
CA GLY A 91 15.59 1.89 8.00
C GLY A 91 15.97 0.42 7.80
N ASP A 92 17.16 0.07 8.27
CA ASP A 92 17.72 -1.28 8.13
C ASP A 92 16.85 -2.35 8.79
N ASP A 93 16.39 -2.09 10.01
CA ASP A 93 15.54 -3.02 10.78
C ASP A 93 14.26 -3.41 10.02
N VAL A 94 13.65 -2.46 9.31
CA VAL A 94 12.41 -2.68 8.56
C VAL A 94 12.66 -3.62 7.38
N ILE A 95 13.69 -3.36 6.58
CA ILE A 95 14.01 -4.17 5.40
C ILE A 95 14.54 -5.55 5.80
N THR A 96 15.43 -5.61 6.77
CA THR A 96 15.99 -6.87 7.28
C THR A 96 14.88 -7.77 7.81
N ARG A 97 13.98 -7.23 8.64
CA ARG A 97 12.86 -8.00 9.16
C ARG A 97 11.91 -8.49 8.05
N ALA A 98 11.53 -7.63 7.11
CA ALA A 98 10.66 -8.01 6.01
C ALA A 98 11.27 -9.17 5.20
N THR A 99 12.54 -9.02 4.82
CA THR A 99 13.25 -10.01 4.00
C THR A 99 13.51 -11.31 4.74
N GLU A 100 13.81 -11.29 6.04
CA GLU A 100 13.96 -12.51 6.86
C GLU A 100 12.67 -13.33 6.90
N VAL A 101 11.52 -12.69 7.12
CA VAL A 101 10.22 -13.38 7.10
C VAL A 101 9.91 -13.93 5.72
N ILE A 102 10.19 -13.17 4.66
CA ILE A 102 10.01 -13.64 3.27
C ILE A 102 10.88 -14.86 2.99
N VAL A 103 12.18 -14.81 3.31
CA VAL A 103 13.13 -15.90 3.10
C VAL A 103 12.72 -17.13 3.89
N ARG A 104 12.32 -16.97 5.16
CA ARG A 104 11.84 -18.07 6.00
C ARG A 104 10.61 -18.74 5.39
N ASN A 105 9.61 -17.96 5.00
CA ASN A 105 8.37 -18.48 4.41
C ASN A 105 8.62 -19.19 3.08
N VAL A 106 9.49 -18.65 2.22
CA VAL A 106 9.85 -19.29 0.94
C VAL A 106 10.59 -20.61 1.17
N ARG A 107 11.59 -20.64 2.07
CA ARG A 107 12.33 -21.87 2.40
C ARG A 107 11.41 -22.95 2.97
N TRP A 108 10.54 -22.58 3.90
CA TRP A 108 9.56 -23.51 4.44
C TRP A 108 8.67 -24.10 3.32
N ARG A 109 8.20 -23.28 2.37
CA ARG A 109 7.41 -23.77 1.23
C ARG A 109 8.20 -24.69 0.29
N ILE A 110 9.50 -24.46 0.12
CA ILE A 110 10.40 -25.37 -0.61
C ILE A 110 10.50 -26.71 0.13
N ASP A 111 10.73 -26.68 1.44
CA ASP A 111 10.85 -27.88 2.28
C ASP A 111 9.56 -28.73 2.29
N GLN A 112 8.40 -28.06 2.16
CA GLN A 112 7.09 -28.72 2.01
C GLN A 112 6.79 -29.19 0.57
N GLY A 113 7.70 -28.98 -0.39
CA GLY A 113 7.50 -29.33 -1.80
C GLY A 113 6.43 -28.49 -2.52
N LEU A 114 6.08 -27.33 -1.95
CA LEU A 114 5.10 -26.42 -2.54
C LEU A 114 5.74 -25.53 -3.61
N PHE A 115 7.00 -25.14 -3.40
CA PHE A 115 7.79 -24.29 -4.29
C PHE A 115 9.01 -25.05 -4.83
N SER A 116 9.54 -24.61 -5.98
CA SER A 116 10.78 -25.16 -6.53
C SER A 116 11.98 -24.72 -5.69
N ALA A 117 12.98 -25.59 -5.53
CA ALA A 117 14.25 -25.24 -4.90
C ALA A 117 14.99 -24.13 -5.67
N ASP A 118 14.75 -24.03 -6.98
CA ASP A 118 15.32 -23.01 -7.86
C ASP A 118 14.46 -21.73 -7.92
N ASP A 119 13.79 -21.36 -6.82
CA ASP A 119 12.98 -20.13 -6.77
C ASP A 119 13.90 -18.88 -6.89
N PRO A 120 13.77 -18.08 -7.98
CA PRO A 120 14.68 -16.97 -8.25
C PRO A 120 14.57 -15.84 -7.21
N LEU A 121 13.52 -15.83 -6.38
CA LEU A 121 13.35 -14.82 -5.34
C LEU A 121 14.47 -14.88 -4.28
N LEU A 122 14.90 -16.08 -3.91
CA LEU A 122 15.97 -16.24 -2.90
C LEU A 122 17.30 -15.71 -3.43
N ASP A 123 17.62 -15.97 -4.70
CA ASP A 123 18.82 -15.47 -5.36
C ASP A 123 18.82 -13.95 -5.50
N LEU A 124 17.66 -13.35 -5.84
CA LEU A 124 17.51 -11.90 -5.89
C LEU A 124 17.79 -11.27 -4.52
N ILE A 125 17.17 -11.79 -3.45
CA ILE A 125 17.36 -11.28 -2.09
C ILE A 125 18.83 -11.41 -1.66
N ALA A 126 19.45 -12.56 -1.91
CA ALA A 126 20.87 -12.79 -1.62
C ALA A 126 21.78 -11.81 -2.40
N GLY A 127 21.38 -11.43 -3.61
CA GLY A 127 22.04 -10.40 -4.44
C GLY A 127 21.71 -8.96 -4.07
N GLY A 128 20.99 -8.70 -2.98
CA GLY A 128 20.62 -7.35 -2.54
C GLY A 128 19.49 -6.71 -3.36
N ARG A 129 18.67 -7.52 -4.04
CA ARG A 129 17.57 -7.08 -4.92
C ARG A 129 16.24 -7.69 -4.50
N PHE A 130 15.13 -7.06 -4.91
CA PHE A 130 13.80 -7.60 -4.71
C PHE A 130 12.90 -7.28 -5.93
N PRO A 131 11.95 -8.13 -6.33
CA PRO A 131 11.01 -7.78 -7.40
C PRO A 131 10.25 -6.48 -7.08
N ALA A 132 10.14 -5.58 -8.05
CA ALA A 132 9.46 -4.30 -7.85
C ALA A 132 7.94 -4.43 -7.91
N TYR A 133 7.37 -4.99 -6.84
CA TYR A 133 5.95 -4.90 -6.57
C TYR A 133 5.58 -3.43 -6.37
N ALA A 134 4.65 -2.94 -7.18
CA ALA A 134 4.04 -1.63 -7.05
C ALA A 134 2.52 -1.85 -6.95
N TYR A 135 1.89 -1.27 -5.94
CA TYR A 135 0.46 -1.40 -5.71
C TYR A 135 -0.27 -0.19 -6.23
N ALA A 136 -1.41 -0.44 -6.88
CA ALA A 136 -2.14 0.62 -7.57
C ALA A 136 -3.66 0.38 -7.53
N ASN A 137 -4.41 1.42 -7.90
CA ASN A 137 -5.85 1.28 -8.11
C ASN A 137 -6.17 0.53 -9.42
N ILE A 138 -7.42 0.09 -9.53
CA ILE A 138 -7.94 -0.76 -10.61
C ILE A 138 -7.68 -0.22 -12.01
N ASP A 139 -7.63 1.09 -12.22
CA ASP A 139 -7.41 1.68 -13.54
C ASP A 139 -5.99 1.43 -14.03
N VAL A 140 -5.01 1.53 -13.12
CA VAL A 140 -3.60 1.23 -13.42
C VAL A 140 -3.45 -0.27 -13.67
N LEU A 141 -4.03 -1.12 -12.81
CA LEU A 141 -3.99 -2.57 -12.97
C LEU A 141 -4.59 -2.99 -14.31
N HIS A 142 -5.69 -2.35 -14.72
CA HIS A 142 -6.36 -2.59 -15.99
C HIS A 142 -5.58 -2.08 -17.21
N ALA A 143 -4.92 -0.92 -17.09
CA ALA A 143 -4.07 -0.37 -18.14
C ALA A 143 -2.87 -1.28 -18.41
N CYS A 144 -2.25 -1.81 -17.35
CA CYS A 144 -1.08 -2.68 -17.41
C CYS A 144 -1.36 -4.09 -17.95
N ARG A 145 -2.62 -4.45 -18.26
CA ARG A 145 -2.99 -5.75 -18.84
C ARG A 145 -2.19 -6.16 -20.07
N ARG A 146 -1.77 -5.18 -20.88
CA ARG A 146 -0.99 -5.41 -22.11
C ARG A 146 0.40 -5.99 -21.82
N LEU A 147 0.89 -5.83 -20.59
CA LEU A 147 2.22 -6.26 -20.16
C LEU A 147 2.28 -7.74 -19.75
N ALA A 148 1.12 -8.38 -19.51
CA ALA A 148 1.08 -9.77 -19.04
C ALA A 148 1.55 -10.79 -20.10
N GLY A 149 1.37 -10.47 -21.38
CA GLY A 149 1.59 -11.41 -22.49
C GLY A 149 0.57 -12.56 -22.53
N GLY A 150 0.29 -13.12 -23.71
CA GLY A 150 -0.60 -14.29 -23.88
C GLY A 150 -1.83 -14.07 -24.78
N SER A 151 -2.39 -15.16 -25.31
CA SER A 151 -3.55 -15.18 -26.24
C SER A 151 -4.91 -15.16 -25.53
N SER A 152 -5.00 -15.70 -24.32
CA SER A 152 -6.12 -15.46 -23.39
C SER A 152 -5.86 -14.15 -22.69
N ARG A 153 -6.67 -13.12 -22.94
CA ARG A 153 -6.44 -11.75 -22.47
C ARG A 153 -6.89 -11.60 -21.01
N PRO A 154 -6.00 -11.63 -20.00
CA PRO A 154 -6.38 -11.05 -18.71
C PRO A 154 -6.65 -9.56 -18.91
N GLU A 155 -7.58 -9.02 -18.14
CA GLU A 155 -7.92 -7.60 -18.17
C GLU A 155 -7.05 -6.76 -17.24
N GLY A 156 -6.15 -7.34 -16.44
CA GLY A 156 -5.22 -6.64 -15.56
C GLY A 156 -4.19 -7.55 -14.89
N ILE A 157 -3.22 -6.94 -14.21
CA ILE A 157 -2.13 -7.61 -13.50
C ILE A 157 -2.24 -7.28 -12.01
N THR A 158 -2.12 -8.26 -11.13
CA THR A 158 -2.25 -8.07 -9.67
C THR A 158 -1.17 -8.78 -8.86
N SER A 159 -1.07 -8.35 -7.60
CA SER A 159 -0.49 -9.08 -6.48
C SER A 159 -1.56 -9.34 -5.41
N CYS A 160 -1.18 -10.04 -4.32
CA CYS A 160 -2.12 -10.36 -3.24
C CYS A 160 -2.73 -9.13 -2.56
N LEU A 161 -1.98 -8.04 -2.44
CA LEU A 161 -2.50 -6.79 -1.87
C LEU A 161 -3.52 -6.16 -2.80
N ASP A 162 -3.22 -6.08 -4.10
CA ASP A 162 -4.14 -5.52 -5.09
C ASP A 162 -5.47 -6.29 -5.08
N GLU A 163 -5.42 -7.63 -5.06
CA GLU A 163 -6.61 -8.48 -4.97
C GLU A 163 -7.42 -8.24 -3.70
N THR A 164 -6.72 -8.12 -2.56
CA THR A 164 -7.34 -7.83 -1.26
C THR A 164 -8.02 -6.46 -1.26
N ALA A 165 -7.36 -5.43 -1.81
CA ALA A 165 -7.90 -4.09 -1.90
C ALA A 165 -9.07 -4.00 -2.88
N LEU A 166 -8.99 -4.68 -4.02
CA LEU A 166 -10.07 -4.79 -4.99
C LEU A 166 -11.28 -5.51 -4.41
N LEU A 167 -11.07 -6.62 -3.69
CA LEU A 167 -12.17 -7.34 -3.04
C LEU A 167 -12.86 -6.44 -2.02
N ALA A 168 -12.08 -5.80 -1.12
CA ALA A 168 -12.64 -4.88 -0.13
C ALA A 168 -13.46 -3.77 -0.79
N ALA A 169 -12.92 -3.14 -1.85
CA ALA A 169 -13.63 -2.09 -2.58
C ALA A 169 -14.90 -2.61 -3.28
N LEU A 170 -14.86 -3.79 -3.92
CA LEU A 170 -16.04 -4.41 -4.53
C LEU A 170 -17.15 -4.67 -3.51
N LEU A 171 -16.80 -5.19 -2.33
CA LEU A 171 -17.78 -5.45 -1.26
C LEU A 171 -18.41 -4.15 -0.75
N MET A 172 -17.67 -3.04 -0.75
CA MET A 172 -18.19 -1.72 -0.37
C MET A 172 -19.17 -1.12 -1.39
N THR A 173 -19.17 -1.58 -2.64
CA THR A 173 -20.16 -1.16 -3.65
C THR A 173 -21.46 -1.97 -3.59
N LYS A 174 -21.60 -2.85 -2.59
CA LYS A 174 -22.74 -3.74 -2.41
C LYS A 174 -23.43 -3.43 -1.08
N PRO A 175 -24.72 -3.79 -0.96
CA PRO A 175 -25.43 -3.66 0.31
C PRO A 175 -24.67 -4.41 1.41
N THR A 176 -24.37 -3.74 2.52
CA THR A 176 -23.58 -4.30 3.62
C THR A 176 -24.40 -5.13 4.58
N GLU A 177 -25.71 -5.31 4.35
CA GLU A 177 -26.54 -6.17 5.18
C GLU A 177 -25.95 -7.58 5.20
N GLY A 178 -25.64 -8.06 6.41
CA GLY A 178 -25.01 -9.35 6.61
C GLY A 178 -23.48 -9.34 6.54
N ILE A 179 -22.83 -8.19 6.72
CA ILE A 179 -21.38 -8.11 6.99
C ILE A 179 -21.17 -7.34 8.31
N ASP A 180 -20.81 -8.04 9.37
CA ASP A 180 -20.57 -7.44 10.69
C ASP A 180 -19.19 -6.79 10.79
N GLY A 181 -18.25 -7.23 9.95
CA GLY A 181 -16.93 -6.66 9.85
C GLY A 181 -16.05 -7.37 8.82
N ILE A 182 -15.02 -6.64 8.40
CA ILE A 182 -13.96 -7.10 7.50
C ILE A 182 -12.63 -6.57 8.05
N CYS A 183 -11.60 -7.41 8.03
CA CYS A 183 -10.22 -6.99 8.22
C CYS A 183 -9.30 -7.65 7.18
N ILE A 184 -8.16 -7.02 6.96
CA ILE A 184 -7.07 -7.57 6.17
C ILE A 184 -6.04 -8.13 7.16
N LEU A 185 -5.71 -9.41 6.97
CA LEU A 185 -4.62 -10.08 7.65
C LEU A 185 -3.41 -10.06 6.72
N ALA A 186 -2.30 -9.49 7.18
CA ALA A 186 -1.11 -9.35 6.36
C ALA A 186 0.15 -9.92 7.02
N THR A 187 1.03 -10.34 6.12
CA THR A 187 2.41 -10.76 6.35
C THR A 187 3.27 -10.02 5.31
N PRO A 188 4.60 -9.93 5.50
CA PRO A 188 5.52 -9.46 4.46
C PRO A 188 5.37 -10.17 3.11
N THR A 189 4.85 -11.41 3.10
CA THR A 189 4.73 -12.24 1.90
C THR A 189 3.34 -12.24 1.27
N HIS A 190 2.31 -11.78 2.00
CA HIS A 190 0.94 -12.07 1.63
C HIS A 190 -0.10 -11.21 2.36
N TYR A 191 -1.15 -10.84 1.65
CA TYR A 191 -2.33 -10.12 2.15
C TYR A 191 -3.58 -10.95 1.86
N SER A 192 -4.52 -10.96 2.81
CA SER A 192 -5.78 -11.70 2.72
C SER A 192 -6.92 -10.96 3.41
N VAL A 193 -8.16 -11.21 3.02
CA VAL A 193 -9.35 -10.57 3.59
C VAL A 193 -10.14 -11.58 4.42
N LEU A 194 -10.32 -11.31 5.71
CA LEU A 194 -11.25 -12.04 6.57
C LEU A 194 -12.51 -11.19 6.79
N GLY A 195 -13.68 -11.76 6.51
CA GLY A 195 -14.97 -11.14 6.83
C GLY A 195 -15.86 -12.07 7.64
N TRP A 196 -16.82 -11.51 8.37
CA TRP A 196 -17.70 -12.28 9.23
C TRP A 196 -19.12 -11.70 9.33
N GLN A 197 -20.06 -12.57 9.68
CA GLN A 197 -21.46 -12.27 9.94
C GLN A 197 -21.94 -13.14 11.10
N GLY A 198 -22.28 -12.53 12.23
CA GLY A 198 -22.65 -13.24 13.45
C GLY A 198 -21.55 -14.20 13.89
N LEU A 199 -21.84 -15.50 13.81
CA LEU A 199 -20.90 -16.57 14.17
C LEU A 199 -20.12 -17.13 12.97
N ASP A 200 -20.56 -16.85 11.76
CA ASP A 200 -19.97 -17.40 10.54
C ASP A 200 -18.93 -16.43 9.96
N GLY A 201 -17.99 -16.97 9.19
CA GLY A 201 -16.93 -16.19 8.58
C GLY A 201 -16.43 -16.79 7.28
N TRP A 202 -15.75 -15.95 6.51
CA TRP A 202 -15.17 -16.27 5.22
C TRP A 202 -13.80 -15.64 5.10
N TRP A 203 -12.93 -16.31 4.35
CA TRP A 203 -11.56 -15.88 4.17
C TRP A 203 -11.14 -15.98 2.72
N PHE A 204 -10.81 -14.83 2.15
CA PHE A 204 -10.20 -14.72 0.83
C PHE A 204 -8.68 -14.66 0.99
N TYR A 205 -8.01 -15.77 0.71
CA TYR A 205 -6.57 -15.97 0.88
C TYR A 205 -5.75 -15.45 -0.32
N GLY A 206 -6.14 -14.34 -0.96
CA GLY A 206 -5.57 -13.94 -2.25
C GLY A 206 -5.48 -15.10 -3.25
N LYS A 207 -4.74 -14.96 -4.35
CA LYS A 207 -4.44 -16.07 -5.29
C LYS A 207 -5.68 -16.89 -5.70
N HIS A 208 -6.84 -16.22 -5.75
CA HIS A 208 -8.12 -16.79 -6.16
C HIS A 208 -8.73 -17.86 -5.24
N GLU A 209 -8.35 -17.92 -3.95
CA GLU A 209 -8.93 -18.86 -2.99
C GLU A 209 -9.88 -18.19 -1.99
N LEU A 210 -11.12 -18.70 -1.93
CA LEU A 210 -12.16 -18.25 -1.01
C LEU A 210 -12.69 -19.44 -0.20
N LEU A 211 -12.57 -19.36 1.12
CA LEU A 211 -12.96 -20.40 2.06
C LEU A 211 -14.03 -19.90 3.02
N ASP A 212 -15.07 -20.70 3.24
CA ASP A 212 -15.85 -20.61 4.47
C ASP A 212 -15.13 -21.36 5.60
N GLN A 213 -15.65 -21.21 6.81
CA GLN A 213 -15.10 -21.85 8.00
C GLN A 213 -15.11 -23.38 7.90
N ALA A 214 -16.13 -23.99 7.29
CA ALA A 214 -16.24 -25.44 7.18
C ALA A 214 -15.19 -26.00 6.20
N ALA A 215 -15.01 -25.34 5.06
CA ALA A 215 -14.00 -25.65 4.06
C ALA A 215 -12.58 -25.48 4.61
N TYR A 216 -12.34 -24.41 5.40
CA TYR A 216 -11.05 -24.25 6.08
C TYR A 216 -10.78 -25.39 7.07
N ARG A 217 -11.74 -25.72 7.93
CA ARG A 217 -11.59 -26.84 8.88
C ARG A 217 -11.38 -28.18 8.18
N ALA A 218 -12.14 -28.48 7.13
CA ALA A 218 -11.97 -29.70 6.35
C ALA A 218 -10.55 -29.82 5.77
N ARG A 219 -10.00 -28.69 5.29
CA ARG A 219 -8.63 -28.63 4.78
C ARG A 219 -7.59 -28.86 5.88
N VAL A 220 -7.80 -28.28 7.07
CA VAL A 220 -6.93 -28.49 8.22
C VAL A 220 -6.96 -29.94 8.68
N GLU A 221 -8.14 -30.56 8.70
CA GLU A 221 -8.29 -31.99 8.99
C GLU A 221 -7.52 -32.85 7.98
N GLU A 222 -7.74 -32.63 6.68
CA GLU A 222 -7.13 -33.41 5.60
C GLU A 222 -5.60 -33.32 5.59
N ARG A 223 -5.05 -32.13 5.78
CA ARG A 223 -3.62 -31.87 5.58
C ARG A 223 -2.79 -31.87 6.86
N PHE A 224 -3.40 -31.54 7.99
CA PHE A 224 -2.71 -31.32 9.26
C PHE A 224 -3.30 -32.15 10.41
N GLY A 225 -4.20 -33.10 10.12
CA GLY A 225 -4.78 -33.98 11.14
C GLY A 225 -5.60 -33.22 12.19
N GLY A 226 -6.20 -32.10 11.78
CA GLY A 226 -7.05 -31.27 12.64
C GLY A 226 -6.29 -30.25 13.49
N ASP A 227 -4.98 -30.10 13.30
CA ASP A 227 -4.15 -29.13 14.03
C ASP A 227 -4.31 -27.71 13.45
N PRO A 228 -5.01 -26.78 14.16
CA PRO A 228 -5.23 -25.43 13.66
C PRO A 228 -3.96 -24.59 13.60
N ASP A 229 -2.96 -24.85 14.46
CA ASP A 229 -1.72 -24.06 14.48
C ASP A 229 -0.89 -24.33 13.22
N LEU A 230 -0.83 -25.59 12.78
CA LEU A 230 -0.22 -25.96 11.50
C LEU A 230 -1.01 -25.38 10.31
N GLY A 231 -2.34 -25.35 10.39
CA GLY A 231 -3.20 -24.71 9.40
C GLY A 231 -2.97 -23.20 9.27
N ILE A 232 -2.77 -22.51 10.39
CA ILE A 232 -2.42 -21.08 10.44
C ILE A 232 -1.02 -20.87 9.85
N HIS A 233 -0.04 -21.68 10.28
CA HIS A 233 1.34 -21.58 9.81
C HIS A 233 1.47 -21.78 8.29
N ASP A 234 0.73 -22.73 7.69
CA ASP A 234 0.76 -22.95 6.23
C ASP A 234 0.37 -21.71 5.41
N ARG A 235 -0.50 -20.87 5.96
CA ARG A 235 -1.14 -19.79 5.20
C ARG A 235 -0.66 -18.40 5.60
N ILE A 236 -0.62 -18.11 6.89
CA ILE A 236 -0.30 -16.78 7.43
C ILE A 236 0.84 -16.86 8.46
N ASP A 237 1.83 -17.74 8.26
CA ASP A 237 3.04 -17.68 9.09
C ASP A 237 3.66 -16.28 9.01
N GLY A 238 3.99 -15.77 10.20
CA GLY A 238 4.49 -14.42 10.35
C GLY A 238 3.41 -13.34 10.17
N LEU A 239 2.15 -13.63 10.51
CA LEU A 239 1.13 -12.58 10.71
C LEU A 239 1.73 -11.46 11.55
N ASP A 240 1.74 -10.25 10.99
CA ASP A 240 2.40 -9.12 11.60
C ASP A 240 1.57 -7.84 11.58
N ARG A 241 0.56 -7.78 10.71
CA ARG A 241 -0.36 -6.65 10.60
C ARG A 241 -1.81 -7.10 10.55
N ILE A 242 -2.66 -6.30 11.19
CA ILE A 242 -4.10 -6.29 10.97
C ILE A 242 -4.48 -4.89 10.49
N ILE A 243 -5.28 -4.82 9.42
CA ILE A 243 -5.72 -3.56 8.82
C ILE A 243 -7.24 -3.61 8.74
N SER A 244 -7.92 -2.56 9.21
CA SER A 244 -9.36 -2.38 9.06
C SER A 244 -9.67 -0.92 8.71
N ARG A 245 -10.92 -0.60 8.37
CA ARG A 245 -11.32 0.79 8.14
C ARG A 245 -11.01 1.71 9.33
N ARG A 246 -10.96 1.15 10.55
CA ARG A 246 -10.71 1.87 11.79
C ARG A 246 -9.22 2.06 12.09
N GLY A 247 -8.31 1.49 11.29
CA GLY A 247 -6.88 1.71 11.42
C GLY A 247 -6.03 0.48 11.15
N THR A 248 -4.81 0.50 11.69
CA THR A 248 -3.86 -0.61 11.59
C THR A 248 -3.34 -1.00 12.95
N LEU A 249 -2.99 -2.28 13.10
CA LEU A 249 -2.32 -2.84 14.25
C LEU A 249 -1.00 -3.49 13.77
N ASP A 250 0.12 -2.97 14.25
CA ASP A 250 1.43 -3.61 14.16
C ASP A 250 1.60 -4.52 15.37
N LEU A 251 1.54 -5.85 15.13
CA LEU A 251 1.59 -6.84 16.20
C LEU A 251 2.92 -6.83 16.96
N ALA A 252 4.00 -6.47 16.28
CA ALA A 252 5.32 -6.59 16.85
C ALA A 252 5.81 -5.31 17.50
N ALA A 253 5.45 -4.16 16.95
CA ALA A 253 5.56 -2.90 17.68
C ALA A 253 4.52 -2.80 18.80
N ARG A 254 3.46 -3.64 18.77
CA ARG A 254 2.29 -3.58 19.65
C ARG A 254 1.62 -2.21 19.64
N ARG A 255 1.59 -1.56 18.47
CA ARG A 255 1.02 -0.22 18.28
C ARG A 255 -0.18 -0.31 17.36
N SER A 256 -1.26 0.37 17.74
CA SER A 256 -2.52 0.31 17.00
C SER A 256 -3.21 1.65 16.91
N SER A 257 -3.72 1.99 15.73
CA SER A 257 -4.79 3.00 15.57
C SER A 257 -6.18 2.36 15.59
N ILE A 258 -6.28 1.03 15.52
CA ILE A 258 -7.52 0.29 15.75
C ILE A 258 -7.87 0.37 17.24
N PRO A 259 -9.11 0.77 17.60
CA PRO A 259 -9.59 0.79 18.98
C PRO A 259 -9.60 -0.59 19.65
N ARG A 260 -9.41 -0.63 20.99
CA ARG A 260 -9.27 -1.90 21.75
C ARG A 260 -10.48 -2.82 21.61
N ASP A 261 -11.68 -2.25 21.61
CA ASP A 261 -12.94 -2.99 21.41
C ASP A 261 -12.97 -3.69 20.04
N GLU A 262 -12.50 -3.01 19.01
CA GLU A 262 -12.44 -3.58 17.66
C GLU A 262 -11.33 -4.62 17.54
N ILE A 263 -10.18 -4.43 18.18
CA ILE A 263 -9.13 -5.47 18.24
C ILE A 263 -9.67 -6.76 18.86
N ALA A 264 -10.42 -6.64 19.97
CA ALA A 264 -11.02 -7.81 20.63
C ALA A 264 -12.01 -8.53 19.71
N ARG A 265 -12.87 -7.78 19.00
CA ARG A 265 -13.80 -8.35 18.00
C ARG A 265 -13.07 -9.04 16.86
N VAL A 266 -12.00 -8.43 16.34
CA VAL A 266 -11.18 -9.04 15.28
C VAL A 266 -10.51 -10.31 15.77
N ALA A 267 -9.91 -10.30 16.96
CA ALA A 267 -9.25 -11.47 17.53
C ALA A 267 -10.24 -12.63 17.76
N GLU A 268 -11.45 -12.33 18.22
CA GLU A 268 -12.52 -13.31 18.35
C GLU A 268 -12.93 -13.88 16.98
N ALA A 269 -13.13 -13.03 15.97
CA ALA A 269 -13.49 -13.47 14.62
C ALA A 269 -12.40 -14.34 13.98
N VAL A 270 -11.13 -13.94 14.11
CA VAL A 270 -9.96 -14.70 13.65
C VAL A 270 -9.89 -16.05 14.36
N GLY A 271 -9.94 -16.06 15.69
CA GLY A 271 -9.84 -17.28 16.49
C GLY A 271 -10.99 -18.24 16.21
N ARG A 272 -12.21 -17.71 16.03
CA ARG A 272 -13.37 -18.51 15.64
C ARG A 272 -13.16 -19.11 14.27
N PHE A 273 -12.85 -18.32 13.25
CA PHE A 273 -12.68 -18.81 11.88
C PHE A 273 -11.57 -19.85 11.78
N MET A 274 -10.39 -19.55 12.33
CA MET A 274 -9.20 -20.41 12.23
C MET A 274 -9.18 -21.57 13.23
N GLY A 275 -10.05 -21.58 14.24
CA GLY A 275 -10.05 -22.57 15.31
C GLY A 275 -9.00 -22.32 16.40
N ALA A 276 -8.07 -21.38 16.18
CA ALA A 276 -7.10 -20.88 17.14
C ALA A 276 -6.76 -19.42 16.82
N ILE A 277 -6.31 -18.65 17.82
CA ILE A 277 -5.79 -17.30 17.61
C ILE A 277 -4.33 -17.43 17.17
N PRO A 278 -3.91 -16.80 16.05
CA PRO A 278 -2.52 -16.81 15.62
C PRO A 278 -1.58 -16.38 16.76
N PRO A 279 -0.48 -17.12 17.02
CA PRO A 279 0.38 -16.86 18.19
C PRO A 279 0.88 -15.42 18.29
N ALA A 280 1.20 -14.78 17.16
CA ALA A 280 1.63 -13.38 17.13
C ALA A 280 0.52 -12.41 17.60
N LEU A 281 -0.74 -12.68 17.26
CA LEU A 281 -1.88 -11.88 17.70
C LEU A 281 -2.15 -12.10 19.19
N GLN A 282 -2.13 -13.36 19.64
CA GLN A 282 -2.30 -13.70 21.05
C GLN A 282 -1.21 -13.05 21.91
N GLN A 283 0.05 -13.17 21.51
CA GLN A 283 1.19 -12.56 22.20
C GLN A 283 1.06 -11.04 22.29
N ALA A 284 0.67 -10.37 21.19
CA ALA A 284 0.48 -8.92 21.20
C ALA A 284 -0.63 -8.48 22.17
N ILE A 285 -1.72 -9.25 22.26
CA ILE A 285 -2.81 -9.01 23.20
C ILE A 285 -2.33 -9.20 24.65
N ASP A 286 -1.64 -10.30 24.93
CA ASP A 286 -1.16 -10.66 26.27
C ASP A 286 -0.11 -9.66 26.79
N ASP A 287 0.80 -9.23 25.92
CA ASP A 287 1.83 -8.23 26.24
C ASP A 287 1.27 -6.80 26.34
N GLY A 288 0.03 -6.60 25.92
CA GLY A 288 -0.64 -5.31 25.90
C GLY A 288 -0.32 -4.48 24.66
N ILE A 289 -1.38 -4.08 23.96
CA ILE A 289 -1.34 -3.20 22.79
C ILE A 289 -1.43 -1.74 23.24
N GLU A 290 -0.54 -0.88 22.72
CA GLU A 290 -0.60 0.56 22.82
C GLU A 290 -1.50 1.13 21.73
N VAL A 291 -2.67 1.65 22.12
CA VAL A 291 -3.58 2.32 21.19
C VAL A 291 -3.26 3.81 21.17
N HIS A 292 -3.03 4.35 19.97
CA HIS A 292 -2.75 5.77 19.72
C HIS A 292 -3.92 6.43 18.98
N GLU A 293 -3.68 7.59 18.35
CA GLU A 293 -4.73 8.34 17.66
C GLU A 293 -5.53 7.46 16.68
N PRO A 294 -6.87 7.55 16.69
CA PRO A 294 -7.70 6.83 15.73
C PRO A 294 -7.36 7.16 14.29
N SER A 295 -7.59 6.20 13.40
CA SER A 295 -7.41 6.40 11.96
C SER A 295 -8.27 7.56 11.45
N THR A 296 -7.65 8.47 10.70
CA THR A 296 -8.33 9.56 9.99
C THR A 296 -9.15 9.07 8.79
N PHE A 297 -8.99 7.79 8.39
CA PHE A 297 -9.75 7.17 7.32
C PHE A 297 -11.14 6.69 7.75
N ASP A 298 -11.40 6.48 9.04
CA ASP A 298 -12.62 5.80 9.50
C ASP A 298 -13.90 6.51 9.03
N SER A 299 -13.93 7.84 9.14
CA SER A 299 -15.05 8.65 8.66
C SER A 299 -15.20 8.65 7.13
N LEU A 300 -14.09 8.55 6.38
CA LEU A 300 -14.13 8.47 4.93
C LEU A 300 -14.77 7.15 4.49
N PHE A 301 -14.35 6.03 5.09
CA PHE A 301 -14.96 4.72 4.84
C PHE A 301 -16.44 4.72 5.20
N ALA A 302 -16.80 5.21 6.39
CA ALA A 302 -18.18 5.24 6.86
C ALA A 302 -19.09 5.98 5.88
N HIS A 303 -18.66 7.13 5.36
CA HIS A 303 -19.46 7.89 4.40
C HIS A 303 -19.46 7.28 3.01
N CYS A 304 -18.32 6.75 2.52
CA CYS A 304 -18.26 6.13 1.20
C CYS A 304 -19.12 4.87 1.06
N LEU A 305 -19.45 4.19 2.18
CA LEU A 305 -20.41 3.08 2.19
C LEU A 305 -21.85 3.52 1.91
N GLU A 306 -22.16 4.81 2.03
CA GLU A 306 -23.50 5.38 1.82
C GLU A 306 -23.68 5.95 0.40
N LEU A 307 -22.64 5.88 -0.44
CA LEU A 307 -22.64 6.46 -1.79
C LEU A 307 -22.84 5.37 -2.84
N ASP A 308 -23.51 5.71 -3.94
CA ASP A 308 -23.97 4.74 -4.95
C ASP A 308 -23.21 4.83 -6.28
N SER A 309 -22.20 5.70 -6.37
CA SER A 309 -21.43 5.88 -7.60
C SER A 309 -20.00 6.39 -7.38
N ALA A 310 -19.14 6.13 -8.38
CA ALA A 310 -17.79 6.66 -8.41
C ALA A 310 -17.75 8.20 -8.38
N GLU A 311 -18.71 8.86 -9.04
CA GLU A 311 -18.80 10.31 -9.09
C GLU A 311 -19.07 10.91 -7.71
N GLU A 312 -20.01 10.34 -6.97
CA GLU A 312 -20.31 10.75 -5.58
C GLU A 312 -19.11 10.55 -4.66
N VAL A 313 -18.43 9.39 -4.76
CA VAL A 313 -17.21 9.13 -3.99
C VAL A 313 -16.13 10.16 -4.32
N ARG A 314 -15.88 10.44 -5.61
CA ARG A 314 -14.91 11.46 -6.04
C ARG A 314 -15.27 12.84 -5.50
N HIS A 315 -16.55 13.22 -5.56
CA HIS A 315 -17.03 14.51 -5.05
C HIS A 315 -16.80 14.62 -3.54
N HIS A 316 -17.17 13.59 -2.78
CA HIS A 316 -16.97 13.56 -1.33
C HIS A 316 -15.50 13.66 -0.94
N ILE A 317 -14.63 12.82 -1.51
CA ILE A 317 -13.20 12.81 -1.19
C ILE A 317 -12.57 14.17 -1.51
N ARG A 318 -12.91 14.79 -2.66
CA ARG A 318 -12.44 16.16 -2.98
C ARG A 318 -12.92 17.20 -1.97
N ALA A 319 -14.18 17.16 -1.59
CA ALA A 319 -14.74 18.09 -0.60
C ALA A 319 -14.04 17.97 0.75
N VAL A 320 -13.77 16.74 1.22
CA VAL A 320 -13.04 16.52 2.49
C VAL A 320 -11.57 16.94 2.37
N ALA A 321 -10.93 16.69 1.22
CA ALA A 321 -9.55 17.09 0.96
C ALA A 321 -9.34 18.62 0.92
N GLN A 322 -10.39 19.38 0.57
CA GLN A 322 -10.40 20.84 0.54
C GLN A 322 -10.83 21.46 1.88
N ALA A 323 -11.44 20.68 2.76
CA ALA A 323 -11.86 21.13 4.07
C ALA A 323 -10.66 21.19 5.04
N ASP A 324 -10.76 22.07 6.04
CA ASP A 324 -9.88 22.04 7.20
C ASP A 324 -10.39 20.96 8.17
N GLY A 325 -9.57 19.95 8.45
CA GLY A 325 -9.94 18.94 9.43
C GLY A 325 -9.05 17.70 9.45
N PRO A 326 -9.23 16.80 10.44
CA PRO A 326 -8.39 15.61 10.62
C PRO A 326 -8.39 14.67 9.40
N ALA A 327 -9.53 14.52 8.72
CA ALA A 327 -9.69 13.66 7.55
C ALA A 327 -9.13 14.25 6.24
N SER A 328 -8.78 15.54 6.23
CA SER A 328 -8.29 16.24 5.02
C SER A 328 -7.00 15.60 4.49
N SER A 329 -6.06 15.30 5.39
CA SER A 329 -4.81 14.60 5.03
C SER A 329 -5.04 13.22 4.42
N ALA A 330 -5.91 12.40 5.02
CA ALA A 330 -6.29 11.10 4.49
C ALA A 330 -6.95 11.22 3.12
N ALA A 331 -7.85 12.19 2.92
CA ALA A 331 -8.49 12.44 1.64
C ALA A 331 -7.47 12.86 0.57
N GLN A 332 -6.46 13.68 0.92
CA GLN A 332 -5.35 14.03 0.02
C GLN A 332 -4.53 12.78 -0.37
N GLU A 333 -4.29 11.84 0.55
CA GLU A 333 -3.64 10.56 0.25
C GLU A 333 -4.48 9.69 -0.70
N VAL A 334 -5.81 9.67 -0.54
CA VAL A 334 -6.73 8.99 -1.47
C VAL A 334 -6.66 9.62 -2.87
N LEU A 335 -6.71 10.95 -2.98
CA LEU A 335 -6.60 11.66 -4.25
C LEU A 335 -5.25 11.40 -4.94
N ALA A 336 -4.17 11.38 -4.16
CA ALA A 336 -2.83 11.07 -4.65
C ALA A 336 -2.73 9.62 -5.14
N CYS A 337 -3.33 8.67 -4.42
CA CYS A 337 -3.41 7.26 -4.83
C CYS A 337 -4.30 7.04 -6.07
N TYR A 338 -5.37 7.83 -6.21
CA TYR A 338 -6.19 7.89 -7.43
C TYR A 338 -5.47 8.61 -8.60
N ARG A 339 -4.38 9.31 -8.28
CA ARG A 339 -3.50 10.07 -9.18
C ARG A 339 -4.14 11.28 -9.83
N LEU A 340 -5.02 11.97 -9.08
CA LEU A 340 -5.60 13.23 -9.52
C LEU A 340 -4.58 14.37 -9.38
N LEU A 341 -4.45 15.22 -10.40
CA LEU A 341 -3.47 16.31 -10.39
C LEU A 341 -3.82 17.46 -9.43
N ASP A 342 -5.11 17.63 -9.12
CA ASP A 342 -5.61 18.61 -8.16
C ASP A 342 -5.49 18.10 -6.72
N ILE A 343 -4.24 18.05 -6.23
CA ILE A 343 -3.88 17.74 -4.84
C ILE A 343 -3.05 18.88 -4.23
N ALA A 344 -2.95 18.91 -2.90
CA ALA A 344 -2.24 19.98 -2.19
C ALA A 344 -0.74 20.08 -2.54
N ASP A 345 -0.06 18.95 -2.78
CA ASP A 345 1.34 18.90 -3.20
C ASP A 345 1.53 18.05 -4.46
N PRO A 346 1.35 18.62 -5.66
CA PRO A 346 1.62 17.92 -6.91
C PRO A 346 3.09 17.51 -7.08
N GLY A 347 4.03 18.13 -6.35
CA GLY A 347 5.45 17.76 -6.35
C GLY A 347 5.69 16.32 -5.90
N ALA A 348 4.75 15.74 -5.12
CA ALA A 348 4.75 14.34 -4.74
C ALA A 348 4.76 13.38 -5.95
N TYR A 349 4.17 13.74 -7.09
CA TYR A 349 4.21 12.93 -8.31
C TYR A 349 5.63 12.83 -8.89
N VAL A 350 6.42 13.90 -8.82
CA VAL A 350 7.82 13.87 -9.24
C VAL A 350 8.63 12.99 -8.30
N ALA A 351 8.38 13.08 -6.99
CA ALA A 351 9.08 12.26 -6.01
C ALA A 351 8.78 10.76 -6.17
N ALA A 352 7.51 10.41 -6.39
CA ALA A 352 7.09 9.04 -6.71
C ALA A 352 7.71 8.55 -8.03
N ALA A 353 7.70 9.38 -9.07
CA ALA A 353 8.24 9.04 -10.39
C ALA A 353 9.75 8.73 -10.38
N ARG A 354 10.54 9.36 -9.51
CA ARG A 354 11.98 9.09 -9.36
C ARG A 354 12.29 7.67 -8.88
N ARG A 355 11.33 7.01 -8.24
CA ARG A 355 11.50 5.67 -7.67
C ARG A 355 11.21 4.56 -8.69
N GLY A 356 10.73 4.89 -9.89
CA GLY A 356 10.49 3.93 -10.96
C GLY A 356 11.77 3.28 -11.45
N THR A 357 11.78 1.96 -11.56
CA THR A 357 12.95 1.15 -11.96
C THR A 357 13.22 1.27 -13.46
N ALA A 358 12.17 1.24 -14.29
CA ALA A 358 12.29 1.39 -15.74
C ALA A 358 12.73 2.82 -16.08
N THR A 359 12.21 3.80 -15.36
CA THR A 359 12.60 5.20 -15.44
C THR A 359 14.05 5.40 -15.02
N ALA A 360 14.50 4.78 -13.91
CA ALA A 360 15.88 4.84 -13.48
C ALA A 360 16.83 4.24 -14.53
N ALA A 361 16.46 3.11 -15.13
CA ALA A 361 17.20 2.49 -16.23
C ALA A 361 17.29 3.44 -17.45
N ALA A 362 16.15 3.96 -17.91
CA ALA A 362 16.09 4.90 -19.03
C ALA A 362 16.91 6.17 -18.78
N ARG A 363 16.83 6.73 -17.57
CA ARG A 363 17.60 7.92 -17.17
C ARG A 363 19.10 7.67 -17.19
N SER A 364 19.56 6.46 -16.87
CA SER A 364 20.99 6.11 -16.91
C SER A 364 21.60 6.18 -18.33
N GLU A 365 20.76 6.14 -19.36
CA GLU A 365 21.16 6.22 -20.77
C GLU A 365 21.14 7.66 -21.31
N VAL A 366 20.43 8.57 -20.65
CA VAL A 366 20.31 9.98 -21.06
C VAL A 366 21.62 10.74 -20.78
N ARG A 367 22.15 11.44 -21.80
CA ARG A 367 23.32 12.33 -21.68
C ARG A 367 22.94 13.80 -21.83
N GLY A 368 21.76 14.09 -22.36
CA GLY A 368 21.20 15.44 -22.44
C GLY A 368 19.79 15.49 -23.01
N VAL A 369 19.32 16.71 -23.28
CA VAL A 369 17.96 16.99 -23.79
C VAL A 369 17.60 16.14 -25.00
N ALA A 370 18.50 16.01 -25.97
CA ALA A 370 18.23 15.26 -27.21
C ALA A 370 17.89 13.77 -26.97
N ASP A 371 18.56 13.12 -26.01
CA ASP A 371 18.32 11.70 -25.68
C ASP A 371 16.97 11.53 -24.98
N ALA A 372 16.65 12.40 -24.01
CA ALA A 372 15.36 12.36 -23.34
C ALA A 372 14.20 12.60 -24.32
N LEU A 373 14.37 13.53 -25.27
CA LEU A 373 13.37 13.74 -26.33
C LEU A 373 13.30 12.56 -27.29
N SER A 374 14.40 11.85 -27.55
CA SER A 374 14.36 10.61 -28.33
C SER A 374 13.52 9.53 -27.66
N ILE A 375 13.66 9.36 -26.34
CA ILE A 375 12.81 8.44 -25.55
C ILE A 375 11.35 8.92 -25.59
N ALA A 376 11.10 10.21 -25.36
CA ALA A 376 9.76 10.78 -25.36
C ALA A 376 9.03 10.68 -26.72
N ARG A 377 9.76 10.76 -27.85
CA ARG A 377 9.21 10.51 -29.20
C ARG A 377 8.68 9.08 -29.37
N GLY A 378 9.20 8.12 -28.61
CA GLY A 378 8.73 6.74 -28.60
C GLY A 378 7.38 6.56 -27.90
N ILE A 379 6.88 7.58 -27.22
CA ILE A 379 5.57 7.58 -26.57
C ILE A 379 4.54 8.12 -27.55
N SER A 380 3.46 7.39 -27.80
CA SER A 380 2.35 7.90 -28.62
C SER A 380 1.47 8.85 -27.79
N LEU A 381 1.02 9.97 -28.37
CA LEU A 381 -0.02 10.80 -27.73
C LEU A 381 -1.37 10.13 -27.91
N GLY A 382 -2.16 10.12 -26.85
CA GLY A 382 -3.51 9.60 -26.88
C GLY A 382 -4.29 9.95 -25.62
N PRO A 383 -5.50 9.38 -25.47
CA PRO A 383 -6.21 9.45 -24.21
C PRO A 383 -5.37 8.86 -23.08
N SER A 384 -5.58 9.38 -21.87
CA SER A 384 -4.96 8.86 -20.65
C SER A 384 -5.24 7.37 -20.50
N VAL A 385 -4.23 6.61 -20.11
CA VAL A 385 -4.38 5.18 -19.76
C VAL A 385 -5.29 5.00 -18.55
N LEU A 386 -5.49 6.06 -17.77
CA LEU A 386 -6.39 6.14 -16.62
C LEU A 386 -7.78 6.68 -16.97
N GLY A 387 -8.08 6.89 -18.27
CA GLY A 387 -9.39 7.35 -18.76
C GLY A 387 -9.71 8.83 -18.51
N ASP A 388 -8.84 9.56 -17.82
CA ASP A 388 -9.02 10.97 -17.46
C ASP A 388 -7.70 11.73 -17.64
N ARG A 389 -7.75 12.88 -18.33
CA ARG A 389 -6.58 13.72 -18.56
C ARG A 389 -6.13 14.46 -17.29
N ASP A 390 -7.04 14.72 -16.34
CA ASP A 390 -6.74 15.30 -15.03
C ASP A 390 -6.10 14.30 -14.05
N ARG A 391 -5.84 13.07 -14.52
CA ARG A 391 -5.02 12.07 -13.83
C ARG A 391 -3.70 11.84 -14.55
N ILE A 392 -2.71 11.35 -13.82
CA ILE A 392 -1.36 11.15 -14.34
C ILE A 392 -0.86 9.71 -14.19
N ALA A 393 -0.37 9.14 -15.29
CA ALA A 393 0.37 7.89 -15.30
C ALA A 393 1.81 8.10 -14.83
N MET A 394 2.35 7.13 -14.12
CA MET A 394 3.75 7.19 -13.71
C MET A 394 4.67 6.91 -14.91
N PRO A 395 5.90 7.47 -14.93
CA PRO A 395 6.82 7.29 -16.05
C PRO A 395 7.11 5.83 -16.43
N ASP A 396 7.21 4.91 -15.47
CA ASP A 396 7.36 3.47 -15.75
C ASP A 396 6.19 2.92 -16.59
N GLU A 397 4.95 3.29 -16.25
CA GLU A 397 3.77 2.87 -17.00
C GLU A 397 3.74 3.50 -18.39
N THR A 398 4.15 4.77 -18.50
CA THR A 398 4.24 5.47 -19.78
C THR A 398 5.28 4.80 -20.69
N LEU A 399 6.44 4.42 -20.15
CA LEU A 399 7.49 3.70 -20.86
C LEU A 399 7.03 2.30 -21.29
N HIS A 400 6.38 1.54 -20.40
CA HIS A 400 5.90 0.19 -20.68
C HIS A 400 4.77 0.17 -21.71
N LEU A 401 3.80 1.07 -21.57
CA LEU A 401 2.62 1.12 -22.44
C LEU A 401 2.88 1.89 -23.74
N ARG A 402 3.99 2.65 -23.81
CA ARG A 402 4.40 3.48 -24.96
C ARG A 402 3.31 4.44 -25.44
N THR A 403 2.48 4.91 -24.52
CA THR A 403 1.37 5.82 -24.78
C THR A 403 1.09 6.66 -23.55
N GLY A 404 0.54 7.85 -23.75
CA GLY A 404 0.10 8.72 -22.67
C GLY A 404 -0.43 10.06 -23.20
N THR A 405 -0.87 10.90 -22.28
CA THR A 405 -1.19 12.31 -22.54
C THR A 405 0.09 13.15 -22.63
N ASP A 406 -0.07 14.44 -22.92
CA ASP A 406 0.98 15.44 -22.80
C ASP A 406 1.53 15.51 -21.36
N ARG A 407 0.68 15.30 -20.34
CA ARG A 407 1.04 15.37 -18.91
C ARG A 407 1.91 14.19 -18.49
N ASP A 408 1.54 12.98 -18.90
CA ASP A 408 2.30 11.76 -18.64
C ASP A 408 3.71 11.86 -19.26
N ARG A 409 3.77 12.33 -20.51
CA ARG A 409 5.03 12.53 -21.21
C ARG A 409 5.86 13.66 -20.61
N ALA A 410 5.24 14.76 -20.17
CA ALA A 410 5.93 15.85 -19.52
C ALA A 410 6.56 15.39 -18.19
N LEU A 411 5.87 14.56 -17.41
CA LEU A 411 6.45 13.97 -16.19
C LEU A 411 7.61 13.02 -16.52
N LEU A 412 7.51 12.21 -17.57
CA LEU A 412 8.62 11.38 -18.04
C LEU A 412 9.84 12.24 -18.44
N ILE A 413 9.65 13.27 -19.27
CA ILE A 413 10.73 14.18 -19.68
C ILE A 413 11.35 14.86 -18.46
N HIS A 414 10.52 15.30 -17.50
CA HIS A 414 10.97 15.91 -16.26
C HIS A 414 11.98 15.02 -15.53
N VAL A 415 11.62 13.77 -15.25
CA VAL A 415 12.48 12.87 -14.47
C VAL A 415 13.69 12.37 -15.25
N LEU A 416 13.62 12.30 -16.58
CA LEU A 416 14.76 11.97 -17.43
C LEU A 416 15.82 13.09 -17.44
N LEU A 417 15.38 14.35 -17.42
CA LEU A 417 16.27 15.52 -17.51
C LEU A 417 16.67 16.12 -16.17
N GLU A 418 15.96 15.80 -15.11
CA GLU A 418 16.29 16.31 -13.80
C GLU A 418 17.72 15.92 -13.39
N THR A 419 18.46 16.89 -12.87
CA THR A 419 19.75 16.66 -12.22
C THR A 419 19.81 17.40 -10.89
N PRO A 420 20.71 17.04 -9.97
CA PRO A 420 20.89 17.81 -8.75
C PRO A 420 21.28 19.28 -9.00
N GLN A 421 21.85 19.60 -10.16
CA GLN A 421 22.41 20.92 -10.50
C GLN A 421 21.47 21.81 -11.33
N SER A 422 20.55 21.23 -12.10
CA SER A 422 19.60 22.01 -12.93
C SER A 422 18.16 21.67 -12.53
N PRO A 423 17.47 22.60 -11.85
CA PRO A 423 16.09 22.38 -11.41
C PRO A 423 15.17 22.37 -12.63
N ILE A 424 14.42 21.29 -12.79
CA ILE A 424 13.39 21.17 -13.82
C ILE A 424 12.03 21.56 -13.24
N GLN A 425 11.25 22.28 -14.03
CA GLN A 425 9.84 22.55 -13.74
C GLN A 425 8.96 21.96 -14.84
N THR A 426 7.80 21.44 -14.46
CA THR A 426 6.76 21.05 -15.42
C THR A 426 5.52 21.87 -15.16
N LEU A 427 5.03 22.52 -16.21
CA LEU A 427 3.80 23.32 -16.19
C LEU A 427 2.74 22.59 -16.98
N MET A 428 1.63 22.24 -16.34
CA MET A 428 0.48 21.64 -17.01
C MET A 428 -0.53 22.73 -17.32
N LEU A 429 -0.85 22.85 -18.60
CA LEU A 429 -1.80 23.81 -19.15
C LEU A 429 -3.10 23.09 -19.54
N GLU A 430 -4.04 23.86 -20.09
CA GLU A 430 -5.32 23.32 -20.58
C GLU A 430 -5.11 22.38 -21.77
N ASP A 431 -4.29 22.74 -22.75
CA ASP A 431 -4.14 21.96 -24.00
C ASP A 431 -2.74 21.34 -24.20
N ASP A 432 -1.79 21.66 -23.32
CA ASP A 432 -0.41 21.16 -23.43
C ASP A 432 0.26 21.08 -22.04
N SER A 433 1.44 20.48 -21.99
CA SER A 433 2.32 20.47 -20.83
C SER A 433 3.72 20.86 -21.26
N ILE A 434 4.35 21.75 -20.50
CA ILE A 434 5.66 22.32 -20.84
C ILE A 434 6.66 21.90 -19.77
N VAL A 435 7.81 21.36 -20.19
CA VAL A 435 8.95 21.07 -19.30
C VAL A 435 10.00 22.16 -19.50
N MET A 436 10.50 22.73 -18.42
CA MET A 436 11.39 23.88 -18.41
C MET A 436 12.66 23.57 -17.62
N GLY A 437 13.81 23.89 -18.21
CA GLY A 437 15.08 24.06 -17.51
C GLY A 437 15.42 25.55 -17.36
N ASP A 438 16.68 25.84 -17.05
CA ASP A 438 17.14 27.22 -16.81
C ASP A 438 17.09 28.10 -18.08
N ASP A 439 17.33 27.54 -19.26
CA ASP A 439 17.48 28.25 -20.54
C ASP A 439 16.63 27.65 -21.69
N TRP A 440 15.78 26.67 -21.40
CA TRP A 440 14.94 26.02 -22.41
C TRP A 440 13.55 25.67 -21.87
N CYS A 441 12.57 25.63 -22.78
CA CYS A 441 11.20 25.18 -22.54
C CYS A 441 10.78 24.27 -23.68
N ILE A 442 10.22 23.11 -23.38
CA ILE A 442 9.84 22.10 -24.38
C ILE A 442 8.36 21.76 -24.19
N SER A 443 7.60 21.82 -25.29
CA SER A 443 6.24 21.29 -25.33
C SER A 443 6.28 19.77 -25.29
N ALA A 444 5.52 19.15 -24.39
CA ALA A 444 5.39 17.69 -24.36
C ALA A 444 4.55 17.17 -25.53
N THR A 445 3.67 18.00 -26.08
CA THR A 445 2.87 17.63 -27.26
C THR A 445 3.74 17.54 -28.52
N THR A 446 4.48 18.60 -28.85
CA THR A 446 5.26 18.67 -30.10
C THR A 446 6.70 18.19 -29.95
N LEU A 447 7.24 18.18 -28.73
CA LEU A 447 8.67 17.94 -28.42
C LEU A 447 9.60 18.98 -29.06
N GLU A 448 9.07 20.18 -29.30
CA GLU A 448 9.81 21.32 -29.83
C GLU A 448 10.05 22.38 -28.74
N GLN A 449 11.06 23.22 -28.97
CA GLN A 449 11.34 24.35 -28.10
C GLN A 449 10.25 25.42 -28.27
N VAL A 450 9.70 25.89 -27.16
CA VAL A 450 8.62 26.88 -27.11
C VAL A 450 9.02 28.03 -26.18
N GLU A 451 8.25 29.12 -26.20
CA GLU A 451 8.37 30.15 -25.18
C GLU A 451 7.72 29.71 -23.88
N ALA A 452 8.22 30.21 -22.74
CA ALA A 452 7.61 29.93 -21.45
C ALA A 452 6.19 30.52 -21.41
N PRO A 453 5.18 29.74 -20.97
CA PRO A 453 3.81 30.23 -20.95
C PRO A 453 3.62 31.29 -19.86
N PRO A 454 2.71 32.25 -20.05
CA PRO A 454 2.28 33.14 -18.97
C PRO A 454 1.78 32.37 -17.74
N SER A 455 2.11 32.86 -16.55
CA SER A 455 1.78 32.17 -15.28
C SER A 455 0.29 31.92 -15.06
N HIS A 456 -0.58 32.79 -15.58
CA HIS A 456 -2.04 32.67 -15.44
C HIS A 456 -2.65 31.51 -16.26
N LEU A 457 -1.89 30.91 -17.18
CA LEU A 457 -2.32 29.73 -17.94
C LEU A 457 -1.92 28.41 -17.26
N VAL A 458 -1.09 28.47 -16.21
CA VAL A 458 -0.60 27.29 -15.51
C VAL A 458 -1.67 26.79 -14.55
N ARG A 459 -2.19 25.58 -14.80
CA ARG A 459 -3.13 24.91 -13.89
C ARG A 459 -2.41 24.18 -12.76
N VAL A 460 -1.35 23.46 -13.10
CA VAL A 460 -0.54 22.70 -12.14
C VAL A 460 0.93 22.93 -12.43
N ARG A 461 1.71 23.14 -11.37
CA ARG A 461 3.17 23.24 -11.43
C ARG A 461 3.78 22.08 -10.66
N LEU A 462 4.53 21.24 -11.37
CA LEU A 462 5.41 20.26 -10.75
C LEU A 462 6.80 20.84 -10.65
N SER A 463 7.38 20.76 -9.46
CA SER A 463 8.78 21.10 -9.23
C SER A 463 9.32 20.19 -8.15
N ARG A 464 10.64 20.03 -8.09
CA ARG A 464 11.28 19.35 -6.97
C ARG A 464 10.80 20.02 -5.68
N PRO A 465 10.24 19.28 -4.71
CA PRO A 465 9.92 19.87 -3.42
C PRO A 465 11.20 20.48 -2.86
N MET A 466 11.15 21.78 -2.54
CA MET A 466 12.25 22.41 -1.83
C MET A 466 12.40 21.64 -0.52
N ARG A 467 13.48 20.85 -0.39
CA ARG A 467 13.83 20.30 0.92
C ARG A 467 14.04 21.50 1.82
N GLU A 468 13.11 21.76 2.74
CA GLU A 468 13.43 22.59 3.89
C GLU A 468 14.72 21.98 4.48
N PRO A 469 15.77 22.77 4.71
CA PRO A 469 16.99 22.26 5.32
C PRO A 469 16.58 21.53 6.59
N ALA A 470 16.93 20.24 6.67
CA ALA A 470 16.49 19.36 7.74
C ALA A 470 16.69 20.08 9.07
N ARG A 471 15.58 20.42 9.75
CA ARG A 471 15.67 20.92 11.11
C ARG A 471 16.33 19.81 11.91
N HIS A 472 17.58 20.01 12.30
CA HIS A 472 18.27 19.11 13.21
C HIS A 472 17.44 19.06 14.49
N HIS A 473 16.57 18.06 14.59
CA HIS A 473 16.03 17.64 15.87
C HIS A 473 17.21 17.02 16.62
N PRO A 474 17.70 17.64 17.71
CA PRO A 474 18.77 17.04 18.48
C PRO A 474 18.28 15.69 19.01
N HIS A 475 19.02 14.63 18.70
CA HIS A 475 18.80 13.31 19.28
C HIS A 475 18.78 13.42 20.82
N PRO A 476 17.68 13.04 21.50
CA PRO A 476 17.70 12.92 22.95
C PRO A 476 18.30 11.56 23.29
N ASN A 477 19.62 11.49 23.43
CA ASN A 477 20.35 10.65 24.40
C ASN A 477 21.83 10.47 24.00
N SER A 478 22.68 11.30 24.59
CA SER A 478 24.04 10.88 24.95
C SER A 478 24.31 11.33 26.39
N ARG A 479 23.84 10.53 27.36
CA ARG A 479 24.34 10.62 28.74
C ARG A 479 25.76 10.07 28.74
N GLN A 480 26.72 10.97 28.78
CA GLN A 480 28.11 10.66 29.11
C GLN A 480 28.20 10.20 30.58
N ASN A 481 28.76 9.01 30.76
CA ASN A 481 29.37 8.57 32.01
C ASN A 481 30.83 9.06 32.04
N SER A 482 31.20 9.88 33.02
CA SER A 482 32.54 9.84 33.63
C SER A 482 32.66 10.72 34.89
N GLN A 483 32.85 10.02 36.02
CA GLN A 483 33.89 10.23 37.04
C GLN A 483 33.79 11.38 38.06
N THR A 484 33.44 10.95 39.30
CA THR A 484 34.15 11.14 40.59
C THR A 484 34.75 12.50 40.96
N ALA A 485 34.26 13.08 42.07
CA ALA A 485 35.08 13.70 43.11
C ALA A 485 34.31 13.86 44.45
N THR A 486 34.84 13.19 45.49
CA THR A 486 34.99 13.61 46.91
C THR A 486 33.82 14.18 47.72
N ALA A 487 33.47 13.45 48.79
CA ALA A 487 32.81 13.95 50.01
C ALA A 487 33.74 14.87 50.84
N PRO A 488 33.19 15.63 51.81
CA PRO A 488 33.28 15.13 53.20
C PRO A 488 32.05 15.41 54.11
N GLU A 489 31.91 14.54 55.13
CA GLU A 489 31.56 14.76 56.57
C GLU A 489 30.64 15.95 56.94
N ARG A 490 29.61 15.90 57.81
CA ARG A 490 29.16 15.17 59.04
C ARG A 490 27.66 15.59 59.23
N GLU A 491 26.74 14.99 60.00
CA GLU A 491 26.76 14.63 61.43
C GLU A 491 25.39 13.97 61.82
N TRP A 492 25.44 12.96 62.70
CA TRP A 492 24.46 12.53 63.75
C TRP A 492 22.94 12.41 63.45
N GLU A 493 22.29 11.24 63.48
CA GLU A 493 21.97 10.24 64.55
C GLU A 493 20.46 10.30 65.01
N PRO A 494 19.89 9.22 65.61
CA PRO A 494 18.60 8.65 65.19
C PRO A 494 17.51 8.63 66.28
N GLU A 495 16.25 8.34 65.91
CA GLU A 495 15.23 7.85 66.85
C GLU A 495 14.41 6.66 66.30
N LEU A 496 14.74 5.50 66.86
CA LEU A 496 13.93 4.38 67.38
C LEU A 496 12.41 4.32 67.09
N GLY A 497 11.94 3.10 66.75
CA GLY A 497 10.52 2.70 66.53
C GLY A 497 9.63 2.67 67.79
N PRO A 498 8.52 1.88 67.87
CA PRO A 498 8.44 0.48 67.43
C PRO A 498 7.09 0.03 66.80
N ALA A 499 7.06 -1.26 66.47
CA ALA A 499 5.96 -2.07 65.96
C ALA A 499 4.86 -2.43 66.99
N ALA A 500 3.67 -2.78 66.48
CA ALA A 500 2.65 -3.65 67.09
C ALA A 500 1.69 -4.13 65.97
N THR A 501 1.68 -5.42 65.58
CA THR A 501 0.68 -6.47 65.94
C THR A 501 -0.79 -6.04 65.68
N GLY A 502 -1.69 -6.74 64.96
CA GLY A 502 -1.88 -8.14 64.61
C GLY A 502 -3.39 -8.46 64.71
N ALA A 503 -3.86 -9.49 63.99
CA ALA A 503 -5.19 -10.16 64.06
C ALA A 503 -6.41 -9.41 63.46
N GLN A 504 -7.49 -10.00 62.95
CA GLN A 504 -7.92 -11.33 62.49
C GLN A 504 -9.33 -11.14 61.88
N ASP A 505 -9.71 -11.98 60.91
CA ASP A 505 -11.05 -12.52 60.60
C ASP A 505 -12.30 -11.60 60.62
N GLN A 506 -12.81 -11.26 59.44
CA GLN A 506 -14.11 -11.75 58.89
C GLN A 506 -14.33 -11.27 57.45
#